data_AF-A0A3D3ANX4-F1
#
_entry.id   AF-A0A3D3ANX4-F1
#
_cell.length_a   1.000
_cell.length_b   1.000
_cell.length_c   1.000
_cell.angle_alpha   90.00
_cell.angle_beta   90.00
_cell.angle_gamma   90.00
#
_symmetry.space_group_name_H-M   'P 1'
#
loop_
_entity.id
_entity.type
_entity.pdbx_description
1 polymer ?
#
loop_
_entity_poly.entity_id
_entity_poly.type
_entity_poly.pdbx_seq_one_letter_code
_entity_poly.pdbx_strand_id
1 'polypeptide(L)' 'MARTESKEKTVGLFVKLPQDTIRQIDELAKKELRPRASLIAYIVRDYAERMKTA' A
#
# COMPACT_ATOMS: atom_id res chain seq x y z
N MET A 1 17.61 25.28 17.28
CA MET A 1 16.48 24.84 16.42
C MET A 1 16.71 23.37 16.08
N ALA A 2 16.04 22.46 16.77
CA ALA A 2 16.17 21.03 16.48
C ALA A 2 15.34 20.68 15.24
N ARG A 3 16.00 20.33 14.13
CA ARG A 3 15.34 19.66 13.01
C ARG A 3 14.94 18.27 13.50
N THR A 4 13.65 18.06 13.75
CA THR A 4 13.12 16.72 13.95
C THR A 4 13.25 16.00 12.61
N GLU A 5 14.34 15.25 12.42
CA GLU A 5 14.42 14.25 11.36
C GLU A 5 13.33 13.22 11.62
N SER A 6 12.19 13.37 10.95
CA SER A 6 11.19 12.32 10.85
C SER A 6 11.81 11.20 10.01
N LYS A 7 12.61 10.34 10.63
CA LYS A 7 13.09 9.10 10.00
C LYS A 7 11.85 8.31 9.58
N GLU A 8 11.59 8.25 8.29
CA GLU A 8 10.50 7.45 7.72
C GLU A 8 10.66 6.00 8.20
N LYS A 9 9.83 5.61 9.17
CA LYS A 9 9.80 4.23 9.65
C LYS A 9 9.08 3.41 8.60
N THR A 10 9.84 2.72 7.77
CA THR A 10 9.29 1.67 6.90
C THR A 10 8.88 0.50 7.77
N VAL A 11 7.63 0.07 7.66
CA VAL A 11 7.09 -1.11 8.38
C VAL A 11 6.81 -2.21 7.37
N GLY A 12 7.34 -3.41 7.62
CA GLY A 12 7.00 -4.60 6.85
C GLY A 12 5.67 -5.18 7.30
N LEU A 13 4.77 -5.46 6.35
CA LEU A 13 3.47 -6.09 6.59
C LEU A 13 3.40 -7.43 5.87
N PHE A 14 3.07 -8.48 6.61
CA PHE A 14 2.78 -9.81 6.05
C PHE A 14 1.27 -10.03 6.07
N VAL A 15 0.67 -10.16 4.90
CA VAL A 15 -0.78 -10.27 4.75
C VAL A 15 -1.11 -11.53 3.96
N LYS A 16 -2.05 -12.33 4.45
CA LYS A 16 -2.61 -13.46 3.69
C LYS A 16 -3.78 -12.94 2.87
N LEU A 17 -3.69 -13.11 1.55
CA LEU A 17 -4.74 -12.75 0.60
C LEU A 17 -5.12 -14.00 -0.22
N PRO A 18 -6.37 -14.08 -0.71
CA PRO A 18 -6.75 -15.10 -1.67
C PRO A 18 -5.82 -15.08 -2.90
N GLN A 19 -5.57 -16.24 -3.49
CA GLN A 19 -4.67 -16.38 -4.63
C GLN A 19 -5.11 -15.50 -5.82
N ASP A 20 -6.42 -15.42 -6.07
CA ASP A 20 -6.97 -14.59 -7.14
C ASP A 20 -6.70 -13.09 -6.91
N THR A 21 -6.81 -12.62 -5.66
CA THR A 21 -6.48 -11.24 -5.29
C THR A 21 -5.01 -10.95 -5.52
N ILE A 22 -4.11 -11.89 -5.17
CA ILE A 22 -2.68 -11.75 -5.45
C ILE A 22 -2.44 -11.63 -6.96
N ARG A 23 -3.09 -12.47 -7.77
CA ARG A 23 -2.97 -12.44 -9.23
C ARG A 23 -3.41 -11.10 -9.82
N GLN A 24 -4.54 -10.57 -9.35
CA GLN A 24 -5.04 -9.27 -9.80
C GLN A 24 -4.09 -8.12 -9.45
N ILE A 25 -3.50 -8.14 -8.25
CA ILE A 25 -2.48 -7.14 -7.85
C ILE A 25 -1.25 -7.24 -8.75
N ASP A 26 -0.82 -8.45 -9.10
CA ASP A 26 0.34 -8.68 -9.96
C ASP A 26 0.12 -8.21 -11.40
N GLU A 27 -1.07 -8.47 -11.95
CA GLU A 27 -1.47 -7.97 -13.27
C GLU A 27 -1.51 -6.44 -13.29
N LEU A 28 -2.09 -5.82 -12.25
CA LEU A 28 -2.15 -4.37 -12.12
C LEU A 28 -0.75 -3.75 -11.95
N ALA A 29 0.11 -4.36 -11.14
CA ALA A 29 1.49 -3.93 -10.94
C ALA A 29 2.28 -3.87 -12.25
N LYS A 30 2.10 -4.89 -13.11
CA LYS A 30 2.70 -4.93 -14.45
C LYS A 30 2.14 -3.84 -15.35
N LYS A 31 0.83 -3.68 -15.40
CA LYS A 31 0.15 -2.69 -16.25
C LYS A 31 0.56 -1.26 -15.92
N GLU A 32 0.63 -0.94 -14.62
CA GLU A 32 0.94 0.40 -14.14
C GLU A 32 2.46 0.67 -14.01
N LEU A 33 3.31 -0.34 -14.29
CA LEU A 33 4.76 -0.30 -14.06
C LEU A 33 5.11 0.14 -12.63
N ARG A 34 4.37 -0.37 -11.63
CA ARG A 34 4.53 -0.01 -10.22
C ARG A 34 4.82 -1.24 -9.34
N PRO A 35 5.62 -1.08 -8.26
CA PRO A 35 5.79 -2.14 -7.27
C PRO A 35 4.47 -2.51 -6.59
N ARG A 36 4.28 -3.81 -6.29
CA ARG A 36 3.11 -4.31 -5.54
C ARG A 36 2.89 -3.53 -4.24
N ALA A 37 3.96 -3.28 -3.50
CA ALA A 37 3.90 -2.55 -2.23
C ALA A 37 3.31 -1.14 -2.39
N SER A 38 3.65 -0.43 -3.47
CA SER A 38 3.11 0.90 -3.75
C SER A 38 1.62 0.86 -4.08
N LEU A 39 1.16 -0.15 -4.84
CA LEU A 39 -0.26 -0.35 -5.11
C LEU A 39 -1.04 -0.70 -3.85
N ILE A 40 -0.52 -1.63 -3.04
CA ILE A 40 -1.13 -2.02 -1.77
C ILE A 40 -1.22 -0.82 -0.82
N ALA A 41 -0.15 -0.03 -0.70
CA ALA A 41 -0.15 1.18 0.13
C ALA A 41 -1.20 2.20 -0.36
N TYR A 42 -1.36 2.35 -1.68
CA TYR A 42 -2.40 3.21 -2.24
C TYR A 42 -3.81 2.71 -1.88
N ILE A 43 -4.09 1.42 -2.08
CA ILE A 43 -5.40 0.82 -1.77
C ILE A 43 -5.73 0.96 -0.29
N VAL A 44 -4.77 0.68 0.60
CA VAL A 44 -4.95 0.81 2.05
C VAL A 44 -5.26 2.25 2.44
N ARG A 45 -4.56 3.24 1.86
CA ARG A 45 -4.83 4.65 2.10
C ARG A 45 -6.21 5.08 1.59
N ASP A 46 -6.56 4.75 0.36
CA ASP A 46 -7.86 5.09 -0.23
C ASP A 46 -9.02 4.51 0.60
N TYR A 47 -8.89 3.25 1.03
CA TYR A 47 -9.87 2.62 1.92
C TYR A 47 -9.96 3.33 3.28
N ALA A 48 -8.83 3.68 3.89
CA ALA A 48 -8.81 4.39 5.17
C ALA A 48 -9.39 5.81 5.07
N GLU A 49 -9.23 6.49 3.93
CA GLU A 49 -9.84 7.80 3.68
C GLU A 49 -11.35 7.69 3.53
N ARG A 50 -11.84 6.70 2.78
CA ARG A 50 -13.30 6.45 2.63
C ARG A 50 -13.97 6.12 3.96
N MET A 51 -13.31 5.35 4.83
CA MET A 51 -13.84 5.02 6.16
C MET A 51 -13.95 6.22 7.10
N LYS A 52 -13.20 7.30 6.87
CA LYS A 52 -13.33 8.54 7.69
C LYS A 52 -14.52 9.40 7.26
N THR A 53 -15.05 9.16 6.06
CA THR A 53 -16.13 9.95 5.46
C THR A 53 -17.48 9.24 5.49
N ALA A 54 -17.52 7.98 5.94
CA ALA A 54 -18.71 7.17 6.16
C ALA A 54 -19.12 7.21 7.64
#